data_AF-A0A6J1W4M8-F1
#
_entry.id   AF-A0A6J1W4M8-F1
#
_cell.length_a   1.000
_cell.length_b   1.000
_cell.length_c   1.000
_cell.angle_alpha   90.00
_cell.angle_beta   90.00
_cell.angle_gamma   90.00
#
_symmetry.space_group_name_H-M   'P 1'
#
loop_
_entity.id
_entity.type
_entity.pdbx_description
1 polymer ?
#
loop_
_entity_poly.entity_id
_entity_poly.type
_entity_poly.pdbx_seq_one_letter_code
_entity_poly.pdbx_strand_id
1 'polypeptide(L)'
;MEMHLVHIKNNMSIEDALKESDGLVVMSFIIKKTKGNNQASGWNILAKFLKDIPEKGNSKNLNGEFSLGSLWREADVHHYFYYNGSLTSLPGAKSVILFVFAVPLEISYQV
;
A
#
# COMPACT_ATOMS: atom_id res chain seq x y z
N MET A 1 -8.58 -0.15 -7.58
CA MET A 1 -7.75 0.71 -6.73
C MET A 1 -6.34 0.15 -6.72
N GLU A 2 -5.36 0.88 -6.19
CA GLU A 2 -3.99 0.38 -6.03
C GLU A 2 -3.51 0.78 -4.64
N MET A 3 -2.82 -0.13 -3.96
CA MET A 3 -2.20 0.11 -2.66
C MET A 3 -0.70 0.04 -2.78
N HIS A 4 -0.01 1.04 -2.24
CA HIS A 4 1.45 1.09 -2.16
C HIS A 4 1.91 0.92 -0.71
N LEU A 5 2.75 -0.08 -0.45
CA LEU A 5 3.53 -0.19 0.77
C LEU A 5 4.96 0.28 0.48
N VAL A 6 5.30 1.46 1.01
CA VAL A 6 6.57 2.12 0.78
C VAL A 6 7.55 1.73 1.89
N HIS A 7 8.71 1.22 1.51
CA HIS A 7 9.77 0.79 2.39
C HIS A 7 11.01 1.66 2.18
N ILE A 8 11.69 1.96 3.28
CA ILE A 8 12.96 2.68 3.29
C ILE A 8 14.05 1.67 3.63
N LYS A 9 15.18 1.75 2.94
CA LYS A 9 16.36 0.93 3.25
C LYS A 9 16.77 1.11 4.71
N ASN A 10 17.09 0.01 5.39
CA ASN A 10 17.43 0.03 6.81
C ASN A 10 18.58 1.00 7.11
N ASN A 11 18.51 1.65 8.28
CA ASN A 11 19.50 2.62 8.78
C ASN A 11 19.65 3.88 7.92
N MET A 12 18.61 4.27 7.17
CA MET A 12 18.63 5.44 6.31
C MET A 12 17.46 6.38 6.62
N SER A 13 17.70 7.69 6.48
CA SER A 13 16.63 8.69 6.49
C SER A 13 15.87 8.67 5.16
N ILE A 14 14.65 9.21 5.12
CA ILE A 14 13.92 9.36 3.84
C ILE A 14 14.74 10.24 2.87
N GLU A 15 15.34 11.31 3.38
CA GLU A 15 16.10 12.26 2.56
C GLU A 15 17.32 11.63 1.90
N ASP A 16 18.02 10.73 2.60
CA ASP A 16 19.18 10.01 2.06
C ASP A 16 18.75 8.88 1.13
N ALA A 17 17.66 8.18 1.47
CA ALA A 17 17.09 7.13 0.62
C ALA A 17 16.66 7.65 -0.75
N LEU A 18 16.20 8.91 -0.84
CA LEU A 18 15.86 9.54 -2.11
C LEU A 18 17.06 9.80 -3.02
N LYS A 19 18.29 9.78 -2.49
CA LYS A 19 19.53 10.00 -3.26
C LYS A 19 20.12 8.69 -3.77
N GLU A 20 19.74 7.56 -3.20
CA GLU A 20 20.25 6.23 -3.52
C GLU A 20 19.34 5.48 -4.49
N SER A 21 19.90 4.82 -5.50
CA SER A 21 19.11 4.12 -6.52
C SER A 21 18.24 2.98 -5.98
N ASP A 22 18.60 2.43 -4.82
CA ASP A 22 17.88 1.35 -4.11
C ASP A 22 17.42 1.77 -2.70
N GLY A 23 17.38 3.08 -2.43
CA GLY A 23 17.02 3.60 -1.09
C GLY A 23 15.55 3.41 -0.75
N LEU A 24 14.68 3.33 -1.76
CA LEU A 24 13.25 3.10 -1.61
C LEU A 24 12.78 1.88 -2.40
N VAL A 25 11.90 1.12 -1.77
CA VAL A 25 11.19 0.00 -2.40
C VAL A 25 9.70 0.19 -2.22
N VAL A 26 8.94 0.11 -3.30
CA VAL A 26 7.47 0.18 -3.25
C VAL A 26 6.89 -1.16 -3.66
N MET A 27 6.09 -1.73 -2.78
CA MET A 27 5.25 -2.89 -3.07
C MET A 27 3.87 -2.39 -3.48
N SER A 28 3.50 -2.61 -4.73
CA SER A 28 2.23 -2.21 -5.31
C SER A 28 1.30 -3.39 -5.53
N PHE A 29 0.09 -3.28 -4.97
CA PHE A 29 -0.98 -4.26 -5.10
C PHE A 29 -2.15 -3.67 -5.85
N ILE A 30 -2.52 -4.30 -6.96
CA ILE A 30 -3.76 -3.97 -7.69
C ILE A 30 -4.94 -4.52 -6.90
N ILE A 31 -5.97 -3.72 -6.71
CA ILE A 31 -7.18 -4.09 -5.98
C ILE A 31 -8.36 -4.19 -6.94
N LYS A 32 -8.97 -5.37 -6.99
CA LYS A 32 -10.14 -5.70 -7.81
C LYS A 32 -11.36 -5.93 -6.93
N LYS A 33 -12.50 -5.44 -7.39
CA LYS A 33 -13.79 -5.69 -6.75
C LYS A 33 -14.30 -7.09 -7.11
N THR A 34 -14.80 -7.83 -6.12
CA THR A 34 -15.44 -9.14 -6.30
C THR A 34 -16.90 -9.15 -5.79
N LYS A 35 -17.70 -10.11 -6.26
CA LYS A 35 -19.10 -10.31 -5.83
C LYS A 35 -19.22 -11.29 -4.64
N GLY A 36 -18.14 -11.95 -4.25
CA GLY A 36 -18.11 -12.92 -3.14
C GLY A 36 -18.06 -12.26 -1.75
N ASN A 37 -18.35 -13.05 -0.72
CA ASN A 37 -18.20 -12.66 0.69
C ASN A 37 -16.73 -12.81 1.15
N ASN A 38 -15.80 -12.28 0.35
CA ASN A 38 -14.38 -12.29 0.70
C ASN A 38 -14.22 -11.29 1.83
N GLN A 39 -14.31 -11.79 3.06
CA GLN A 39 -14.08 -11.01 4.28
C GLN A 39 -12.60 -10.65 4.38
N ALA A 40 -12.13 -9.77 3.51
CA ALA A 40 -10.87 -9.08 3.71
C ALA A 40 -11.12 -8.05 4.83
N SER A 41 -11.24 -8.55 6.06
CA SER A 41 -11.69 -7.82 7.26
C SER A 41 -10.88 -6.55 7.50
N GLY A 42 -9.59 -6.57 7.16
CA GLY A 42 -8.69 -5.42 7.18
C GLY A 42 -9.17 -4.25 6.35
N TRP A 43 -9.66 -4.50 5.12
CA TRP A 43 -10.17 -3.44 4.23
C TRP A 43 -11.46 -2.83 4.77
N ASN A 44 -12.33 -3.66 5.37
CA ASN A 44 -13.56 -3.16 5.98
C ASN A 44 -13.29 -2.30 7.22
N ILE A 45 -12.30 -2.68 8.03
CA ILE A 45 -11.84 -1.88 9.18
C ILE A 45 -11.24 -0.55 8.71
N LEU A 46 -10.34 -0.59 7.72
CA LEU A 46 -9.73 0.61 7.15
C LEU A 46 -10.79 1.56 6.58
N ALA A 47 -11.76 1.03 5.84
CA ALA A 47 -12.85 1.82 5.27
C ALA A 47 -13.77 2.46 6.34
N LYS A 48 -13.93 1.84 7.51
CA LYS A 48 -14.68 2.45 8.63
C LYS A 48 -13.97 3.70 9.14
N PHE A 49 -12.64 3.67 9.28
CA PHE A 49 -11.87 4.82 9.75
C PHE A 49 -11.90 6.01 8.78
N LEU A 50 -12.13 5.78 7.49
CA LEU A 50 -12.29 6.87 6.53
C LEU A 50 -13.49 7.78 6.84
N LYS A 51 -14.53 7.25 7.51
CA LYS A 51 -15.69 8.04 7.94
C LYS A 51 -15.36 9.06 9.03
N ASP A 52 -14.29 8.82 9.78
CA ASP A 52 -13.83 9.71 10.86
C ASP A 52 -12.89 10.81 10.34
N ILE A 53 -12.46 10.74 9.07
CA ILE A 53 -11.58 11.72 8.43
C ILE A 53 -12.19 12.30 7.13
N PRO A 54 -13.41 12.86 7.16
CA PRO A 54 -14.13 13.27 5.95
C PRO A 54 -13.50 14.45 5.21
N GLU A 55 -12.67 15.26 5.89
CA GLU A 55 -12.12 16.50 5.36
C GLU A 55 -10.60 16.48 5.29
N LYS A 56 -10.05 17.32 4.41
CA LYS A 56 -8.60 17.47 4.23
C LYS A 56 -7.96 17.94 5.53
N GLY A 57 -6.94 17.22 5.99
CA GLY A 57 -6.19 17.54 7.20
C GLY A 57 -6.71 16.82 8.45
N ASN A 58 -7.88 16.16 8.38
CA ASN A 58 -8.33 15.30 9.46
C ASN A 58 -7.36 14.13 9.64
N SER A 59 -7.13 13.75 10.89
CA SER A 59 -6.30 12.61 11.25
C SER A 59 -6.96 11.84 12.38
N LYS A 60 -6.75 10.52 12.40
CA LYS A 60 -7.23 9.63 13.46
C LYS A 60 -6.11 8.67 13.84
N ASN A 61 -5.88 8.54 15.15
CA ASN A 61 -4.99 7.49 15.66
C ASN A 61 -5.72 6.14 15.59
N LEU A 62 -5.06 5.13 15.04
CA LEU A 62 -5.61 3.80 14.87
C LEU A 62 -5.47 2.94 16.14
N ASN A 63 -4.67 3.34 17.14
CA ASN A 63 -4.55 2.71 18.46
C ASN A 63 -4.41 1.17 18.48
N GLY A 64 -3.83 0.57 17.43
CA GLY A 64 -3.69 -0.89 17.31
C GLY A 64 -4.96 -1.64 16.87
N GLU A 65 -6.05 -0.93 16.53
CA GLU A 65 -7.31 -1.49 16.02
C GLU A 65 -7.18 -2.06 14.60
N PHE A 66 -6.02 -1.89 13.96
CA PHE A 66 -5.75 -2.26 12.58
C PHE A 66 -4.41 -2.99 12.44
N SER A 67 -4.42 -4.11 11.72
CA SER A 67 -3.21 -4.86 11.35
C SER A 67 -2.86 -4.65 9.88
N LEU A 68 -1.67 -4.12 9.58
CA LEU A 68 -1.24 -3.91 8.19
C LEU A 68 -1.23 -5.21 7.37
N GLY A 69 -0.82 -6.33 7.99
CA GLY A 69 -0.81 -7.64 7.33
C GLY A 69 -2.20 -8.10 6.89
N SER A 70 -3.27 -7.64 7.55
CA SER A 70 -4.65 -7.99 7.17
C SER A 70 -5.07 -7.44 5.79
N LEU A 71 -4.32 -6.50 5.20
CA LEU A 71 -4.60 -5.98 3.87
C LEU A 71 -4.06 -6.83 2.73
N TRP A 72 -2.94 -7.55 2.95
CA TRP A 72 -2.15 -8.13 1.86
C TRP A 72 -1.63 -9.53 2.13
N ARG A 73 -1.80 -10.11 3.33
CA ARG A 73 -1.24 -11.43 3.66
C ARG A 73 -1.77 -12.57 2.77
N GLU A 74 -2.94 -12.39 2.17
CA GLU A 74 -3.53 -13.32 1.20
C GLU A 74 -3.11 -13.03 -0.25
N ALA A 75 -2.32 -11.98 -0.49
CA ALA A 75 -1.81 -11.66 -1.82
C ALA A 75 -0.84 -12.74 -2.30
N ASP A 76 -0.90 -13.04 -3.59
CA ASP A 76 0.16 -13.81 -4.24
C ASP A 76 1.39 -12.92 -4.44
N VAL A 77 2.41 -13.18 -3.62
CA VAL A 77 3.69 -12.46 -3.65
C VAL A 77 4.75 -13.14 -4.52
N HIS A 78 4.42 -14.24 -5.19
CA HIS A 78 5.36 -14.99 -6.03
C HIS A 78 5.35 -14.52 -7.48
N HIS A 79 4.24 -13.92 -7.92
CA HIS A 79 4.08 -13.40 -9.29
C HIS A 79 4.05 -11.87 -9.28
N TYR A 80 5.15 -11.27 -9.71
CA TYR A 80 5.30 -9.82 -9.77
C TYR A 80 6.15 -9.39 -10.97
N PHE A 81 5.95 -8.14 -11.38
CA PHE A 81 6.86 -7.40 -12.22
C PHE A 81 7.71 -6.49 -11.33
N TYR A 82 8.98 -6.30 -11.65
CA TYR A 82 9.81 -5.32 -10.95
C TYR A 82 10.55 -4.41 -11.93
N TYR A 83 10.69 -3.14 -11.60
CA TYR A 83 11.44 -2.18 -12.40
C TYR A 83 11.92 -1.00 -11.56
N ASN A 84 12.98 -0.34 -12.02
CA ASN A 84 13.44 0.92 -11.45
C ASN A 84 12.55 2.05 -11.98
N GLY A 85 11.89 2.77 -11.08
CA GLY A 85 10.94 3.82 -11.39
C GLY A 85 11.20 5.10 -10.61
N SER A 86 10.15 5.88 -10.45
CA SER A 86 10.15 7.09 -9.64
C SER A 86 9.00 7.09 -8.66
N LEU A 87 9.05 8.00 -7.69
CA LEU A 87 7.85 8.36 -6.94
C LEU A 87 6.76 8.85 -7.91
N THR A 88 5.52 8.48 -7.61
CA THR A 88 4.32 8.89 -8.37
C THR A 88 3.75 10.23 -7.89
N SER A 89 4.35 10.82 -6.85
CA SER A 89 4.08 12.16 -6.35
C SER A 89 5.32 13.05 -6.46
N LEU A 90 5.12 14.37 -6.54
CA LEU A 90 6.22 15.33 -6.49
C LEU A 90 7.01 15.16 -5.18
N PRO A 91 8.35 15.22 -5.21
CA PRO A 91 9.21 15.70 -6.31
C PRO A 91 9.59 14.66 -7.38
N GLY A 92 9.03 13.45 -7.37
CA GLY A 92 9.27 12.46 -8.44
C GLY A 92 10.68 11.88 -8.47
N ALA A 93 11.29 11.64 -7.30
CA ALA A 93 12.64 11.09 -7.19
C ALA A 93 12.76 9.74 -7.93
N LYS A 94 13.82 9.57 -8.74
CA LYS A 94 14.06 8.43 -9.65
C LYS A 94 14.82 7.26 -8.99
N SER A 95 14.57 7.06 -7.71
CA SER A 95 15.37 6.25 -6.78
C SER A 95 14.49 5.18 -6.11
N VAL A 96 13.56 4.61 -6.87
CA VAL A 96 12.56 3.68 -6.34
C VAL A 96 12.55 2.39 -7.13
N ILE A 97 12.73 1.27 -6.45
CA ILE A 97 12.45 -0.05 -7.02
C ILE A 97 10.97 -0.36 -6.78
N LEU A 98 10.21 -0.52 -7.86
CA LEU A 98 8.79 -0.86 -7.80
C LEU A 98 8.60 -2.37 -8.01
N PHE A 99 7.87 -3.01 -7.11
CA PHE A 99 7.31 -4.34 -7.27
C PHE A 99 5.81 -4.21 -7.52
N VAL A 100 5.33 -4.71 -8.65
CA VAL A 100 3.90 -4.71 -8.99
C VAL A 100 3.41 -6.15 -8.99
N PHE A 101 2.60 -6.51 -8.00
CA PHE A 101 2.05 -7.87 -7.89
C PHE A 101 0.99 -8.10 -8.98
N ALA A 102 1.18 -9.18 -9.75
CA ALA A 102 0.42 -9.43 -10.97
C ALA A 102 -1.00 -9.91 -10.68
N VAL A 103 -1.20 -10.61 -9.57
CA VAL A 103 -2.50 -11.11 -9.14
C VAL A 103 -3.20 -10.06 -8.28
N PRO A 104 -4.38 -9.55 -8.68
CA PRO A 104 -5.10 -8.56 -7.90
C PRO A 104 -5.60 -9.09 -6.55
N LEU A 105 -5.54 -8.24 -5.53
CA LEU A 105 -6.27 -8.43 -4.27
C LEU A 105 -7.77 -8.23 -4.49
N GLU A 106 -8.56 -9.23 -4.11
CA GLU A 106 -10.01 -9.14 -4.22
C GLU A 106 -10.65 -8.57 -2.95
N ILE A 107 -11.44 -7.51 -3.10
CA ILE A 107 -12.23 -6.93 -2.01
C ILE A 107 -13.73 -6.99 -2.32
N SER A 108 -14.53 -7.30 -1.31
CA SER A 108 -15.99 -7.30 -1.41
C SER A 108 -16.58 -5.92 -1.11
N TYR A 109 -17.86 -5.76 -1.41
CA TYR A 109 -18.63 -4.63 -0.86
C TYR A 109 -18.80 -4.77 0.65
N GLN A 110 -18.90 -3.63 1.34
CA GLN A 110 -19.58 -3.58 2.63
C GLN A 110 -21.07 -3.79 2.38
N VAL A 111 -21.63 -4.86 2.94
CA VAL A 111 -23.08 -5.00 3.10
C VAL A 111 -23.54 -4.08 4.22
#